data_AF-E3MF01-F1
#
_entry.id   AF-E3MF01-F1
#
_cell.length_a   1.000
_cell.length_b   1.000
_cell.length_c   1.000
_cell.angle_alpha   90.00
_cell.angle_beta   90.00
_cell.angle_gamma   90.00
#
_symmetry.space_group_name_H-M   'P 1'
#
loop_
_entity.id
_entity.type
_entity.pdbx_description
1 polymer ?
#
loop_
_entity_poly.entity_id
_entity_poly.type
_entity_poly.pdbx_seq_one_letter_code
_entity_poly.pdbx_strand_id
1 'polypeptide(L)'
;MSALLIWDVVNEALLNNSSPKKRQLDRKASKLVQHLVSILHEYEHGELEMEESSEVDRVEDVEMDHNYDPSIDSDVRVLLPTDPVHPKMCRIGDQLVDINDAEKAVAYYGSFGDAKRTGKKRPSWSTVNKKFPFIKTEMDLRRLADLEKNGVEINANNAIQFVSEEMYKKVSQHLDDGHIIHDRDLRQIAMDIVAQNNLQIRFSASSSWIDAWKRAHRISSRRITKFVSRKRFVDAAEIQKKSEECVKQVKSLMTGYSNHQVYNADQSGFVFEMHTMRTLARTGVKDVPVVVRSESNMKRSYTVMPMINADGGFAPKMFVVLKEPGGKLPAKGHFPVPNLVVKAYTTHMMTKGLMLEFFQECVFDKDMPDDLLLLLDSWTSWRDMVAIDSVKPASTSLKTVTIPPGCTGRIQPLDVGVFGQFKKIIKAINAYAQRNYPNFHVAVRDNILKVSVISLVFWQMSHPSLKEWVKEAWFLPGYLNSHPLPYDTPFDLLFPMDVAGHCEIPSCQNSSFICCLYCQKHICFSHFIEDYHYTKC
;
A
#
# COMPACT_ATOMS: atom_id res chain seq x y z
N MET A 1 -28.13 -4.36 -14.77
CA MET A 1 -29.44 -3.69 -14.72
C MET A 1 -29.19 -2.24 -15.03
N SER A 2 -29.77 -1.69 -16.12
CA SER A 2 -29.52 -0.30 -16.53
C SER A 2 -29.99 0.67 -15.43
N ALA A 3 -29.30 1.80 -15.25
CA ALA A 3 -29.68 2.79 -14.26
C ALA A 3 -31.10 3.35 -14.51
N LEU A 4 -31.57 3.29 -15.75
CA LEU A 4 -32.97 3.51 -16.17
C LEU A 4 -34.00 2.66 -15.40
N LEU A 5 -33.74 1.39 -15.12
CA LEU A 5 -34.66 0.54 -14.34
C LEU A 5 -34.72 0.95 -12.86
N ILE A 6 -33.60 1.43 -12.33
CA ILE A 6 -33.53 1.96 -10.96
C ILE A 6 -34.24 3.32 -10.91
N TRP A 7 -34.09 4.14 -11.95
CA TRP A 7 -34.82 5.41 -12.12
C TRP A 7 -36.33 5.21 -12.09
N ASP A 8 -36.87 4.28 -12.88
CA ASP A 8 -38.32 4.05 -12.93
C ASP A 8 -38.87 3.63 -11.57
N VAL A 9 -38.16 2.73 -10.87
CA VAL A 9 -38.56 2.27 -9.53
C VAL A 9 -38.48 3.38 -8.48
N VAL A 10 -37.44 4.22 -8.52
CA VAL A 10 -37.25 5.32 -7.56
C VAL A 10 -38.25 6.46 -7.83
N ASN A 11 -38.48 6.80 -9.10
CA ASN A 11 -39.39 7.86 -9.52
C ASN A 11 -40.85 7.47 -9.25
N GLU A 12 -41.23 6.21 -9.53
CA GLU A 12 -42.57 5.67 -9.28
C GLU A 12 -42.87 5.51 -7.78
N ALA A 13 -41.86 5.17 -6.96
CA ALA A 13 -42.03 4.98 -5.52
C ALA A 13 -41.94 6.28 -4.69
N LEU A 14 -41.24 7.33 -5.16
CA LEU A 14 -40.90 8.50 -4.34
C LEU A 14 -41.30 9.87 -4.91
N LEU A 15 -41.45 10.00 -6.23
CA LEU A 15 -41.60 11.32 -6.89
C LEU A 15 -42.90 11.47 -7.69
N ASN A 16 -43.56 10.38 -8.07
CA ASN A 16 -44.82 10.43 -8.83
C ASN A 16 -46.02 10.76 -7.92
N ASN A 17 -46.70 11.88 -8.17
CA ASN A 17 -47.77 12.43 -7.31
C ASN A 17 -49.08 11.63 -7.33
N SER A 18 -49.14 10.52 -8.07
CA SER A 18 -50.33 9.70 -8.30
C SER A 18 -50.29 8.31 -7.65
N SER A 19 -49.24 7.96 -6.89
CA SER A 19 -49.12 6.65 -6.22
C SER A 19 -49.74 6.63 -4.80
N PRO A 20 -50.55 5.62 -4.42
CA PRO A 20 -51.24 5.58 -3.12
C PRO A 20 -50.36 5.34 -1.89
N LYS A 21 -49.08 4.99 -2.08
CA LYS A 21 -48.14 4.63 -0.98
C LYS A 21 -47.02 5.67 -0.85
N LYS A 22 -47.39 6.90 -0.47
CA LYS A 22 -46.40 7.94 -0.18
C LYS A 22 -45.70 7.65 1.15
N ARG A 23 -44.45 7.17 1.12
CA ARG A 23 -43.55 7.34 2.28
C ARG A 23 -42.96 8.73 2.21
N GLN A 24 -43.35 9.62 3.12
CA GLN A 24 -42.67 10.91 3.28
C GLN A 24 -41.22 10.65 3.72
N LEU A 25 -40.28 10.90 2.82
CA LEU A 25 -38.86 10.91 3.17
C LEU A 25 -38.55 12.21 3.92
N ASP A 26 -37.80 12.10 5.01
CA ASP A 26 -37.29 13.28 5.68
C ASP A 26 -36.29 14.04 4.77
N ARG A 27 -35.98 15.28 5.16
CA ARG A 27 -35.10 16.17 4.38
C ARG A 27 -33.69 15.59 4.18
N LYS A 28 -33.24 14.71 5.07
CA LYS A 28 -31.89 14.09 5.03
C LYS A 28 -31.88 12.93 4.04
N ALA A 29 -32.91 12.10 4.06
CA ALA A 29 -33.13 11.01 3.13
C ALA A 29 -33.37 11.54 1.70
N SER A 30 -34.13 12.62 1.54
CA SER A 30 -34.34 13.24 0.22
C SER A 30 -33.05 13.79 -0.39
N LYS A 31 -32.16 14.39 0.43
CA LYS A 31 -30.83 14.83 -0.02
C LYS A 31 -29.92 13.67 -0.39
N LEU A 32 -29.97 12.58 0.38
CA LEU A 32 -29.18 11.37 0.10
C LEU A 32 -29.60 10.73 -1.22
N VAL A 33 -30.91 10.62 -1.48
CA VAL A 33 -31.46 10.10 -2.73
C VAL A 33 -31.05 10.99 -3.92
N GLN A 34 -31.16 12.31 -3.79
CA GLN A 34 -30.70 13.23 -4.85
C GLN A 34 -29.19 13.12 -5.12
N HIS A 35 -28.39 12.91 -4.07
CA HIS A 35 -26.95 12.73 -4.21
C HIS A 35 -26.59 11.42 -4.91
N LEU A 36 -27.25 10.31 -4.53
CA LEU A 36 -27.07 9.00 -5.16
C LEU A 36 -27.49 9.03 -6.64
N VAL A 37 -28.56 9.77 -6.97
CA VAL A 37 -29.02 9.96 -8.36
C VAL A 37 -28.00 10.74 -9.19
N SER A 38 -27.38 11.81 -8.62
CA SER A 38 -26.31 12.55 -9.29
C SER A 38 -25.13 11.64 -9.63
N ILE A 39 -24.69 10.81 -8.67
CA ILE A 39 -23.58 9.87 -8.85
C ILE A 39 -23.89 8.83 -9.94
N LEU A 40 -25.13 8.30 -9.97
CA LEU A 40 -25.54 7.32 -10.98
C LEU A 40 -25.61 7.94 -12.39
N HIS A 41 -26.07 9.18 -12.50
CA HIS A 41 -26.11 9.92 -13.77
C HIS A 41 -24.70 10.24 -14.28
N GLU A 42 -23.80 10.67 -13.39
CA GLU A 42 -22.39 10.93 -13.70
C GLU A 42 -21.65 9.63 -14.12
N TYR A 43 -21.99 8.48 -13.52
CA TYR A 43 -21.46 7.18 -13.92
C TYR A 43 -21.94 6.73 -15.32
N GLU A 44 -23.24 6.90 -15.62
CA GLU A 44 -23.83 6.45 -16.91
C GLU A 44 -23.32 7.28 -18.10
N HIS A 45 -22.92 8.55 -17.87
CA HIS A 45 -22.31 9.42 -18.87
C HIS A 45 -20.78 9.29 -18.97
N GLY A 46 -20.17 8.38 -18.20
CA GLY A 46 -18.72 8.17 -18.19
C GLY A 46 -17.93 9.32 -17.56
N GLU A 47 -18.58 10.17 -16.77
CA GLU A 47 -17.97 11.33 -16.08
C GLU A 47 -17.44 10.96 -14.69
N LEU A 48 -17.75 9.76 -14.18
CA LEU A 48 -17.36 9.29 -12.85
C LEU A 48 -16.51 8.00 -12.95
N GLU A 49 -15.19 8.15 -12.86
CA GLU A 49 -14.28 7.02 -12.59
C GLU A 49 -14.10 6.88 -11.08
N MET A 50 -14.52 5.74 -10.54
CA MET A 50 -14.24 5.37 -9.16
C MET A 50 -12.83 4.77 -9.08
N GLU A 51 -11.84 5.57 -8.71
CA GLU A 51 -10.59 5.04 -8.17
C GLU A 51 -10.72 4.87 -6.65
N GLU A 52 -10.78 3.62 -6.20
CA GLU A 52 -10.58 3.28 -4.78
C GLU A 52 -9.09 3.47 -4.45
N SER A 53 -8.74 4.65 -3.94
CA SER A 53 -7.52 4.80 -3.14
C SER A 53 -7.86 4.45 -1.68
N SER A 54 -7.50 3.24 -1.26
CA SER A 54 -7.62 2.84 0.14
C SER A 54 -6.43 3.40 0.94
N GLU A 55 -6.58 4.58 1.56
CA GLU A 55 -5.84 4.87 2.80
C GLU A 55 -6.60 4.17 3.93
N VAL A 56 -6.05 3.06 4.42
CA VAL A 56 -6.69 2.29 5.49
C VAL A 56 -6.16 2.77 6.84
N ASP A 57 -7.06 3.37 7.60
CA ASP A 57 -6.97 3.52 9.05
C ASP A 57 -6.79 2.15 9.72
N ARG A 58 -5.80 2.11 10.62
CA ARG A 58 -5.55 1.12 11.70
C ARG A 58 -6.23 -0.25 11.56
N VAL A 59 -5.40 -1.26 11.34
CA VAL A 59 -5.63 -2.58 11.95
C VAL A 59 -5.08 -2.49 13.38
N GLU A 60 -5.92 -2.77 14.37
CA GLU A 60 -5.49 -2.91 15.76
C GLU A 60 -4.52 -4.11 15.84
N ASP A 61 -3.26 -3.83 16.21
CA ASP A 61 -2.30 -4.86 16.60
C ASP A 61 -2.75 -5.43 17.96
N VAL A 62 -3.67 -6.39 17.93
CA VAL A 62 -4.05 -7.15 19.12
C VAL A 62 -3.35 -8.50 19.11
N GLU A 63 -2.73 -8.79 20.25
CA GLU A 63 -2.20 -10.07 20.74
C GLU A 63 -0.69 -10.33 20.52
N MET A 64 0.11 -9.83 21.46
CA MET A 64 1.25 -10.59 21.97
C MET A 64 0.71 -11.69 22.89
N ASP A 65 0.63 -12.92 22.38
CA ASP A 65 0.31 -14.08 23.21
C ASP A 65 1.57 -14.60 23.91
N HIS A 66 1.64 -14.34 25.20
CA HIS A 66 2.52 -15.04 26.12
C HIS A 66 1.74 -16.21 26.71
N ASN A 67 2.05 -17.43 26.28
CA ASN A 67 1.85 -18.54 27.20
C ASN A 67 2.86 -19.67 27.06
N TYR A 68 3.38 -20.04 28.22
CA TYR A 68 4.26 -21.14 28.59
C TYR A 68 3.37 -22.31 29.01
N ASP A 69 3.71 -23.56 28.68
CA ASP A 69 3.67 -24.66 29.64
C ASP A 69 4.53 -25.85 29.14
N PRO A 70 5.32 -26.50 30.01
CA PRO A 70 6.33 -27.48 29.68
C PRO A 70 5.79 -28.91 29.78
N SER A 71 6.61 -29.83 29.28
CA SER A 71 6.54 -31.29 29.42
C SER A 71 5.76 -32.06 28.36
N ILE A 72 6.47 -33.00 27.72
CA ILE A 72 5.88 -34.28 27.33
C ILE A 72 6.59 -35.32 28.19
N ASP A 73 5.80 -35.97 29.03
CA ASP A 73 6.20 -37.05 29.92
C ASP A 73 6.68 -38.27 29.12
N SER A 74 7.69 -38.94 29.69
CA SER A 74 8.49 -40.01 29.09
C SER A 74 7.82 -41.37 29.21
N ASP A 75 7.61 -42.04 28.07
CA ASP A 75 7.47 -43.50 28.01
C ASP A 75 8.41 -44.04 26.92
N VAL A 76 9.16 -45.10 27.24
CA VAL A 76 10.13 -45.71 26.33
C VAL A 76 9.40 -46.53 25.26
N ARG A 77 9.37 -46.01 24.02
CA ARG A 77 8.81 -46.66 22.82
C ARG A 77 9.90 -46.88 21.77
N VAL A 78 9.73 -47.86 20.88
CA VAL A 78 10.71 -48.19 19.82
C VAL A 78 10.42 -47.35 18.57
N LEU A 79 11.33 -46.44 18.23
CA LEU A 79 11.24 -45.61 17.02
C LEU A 79 11.62 -46.42 15.78
N LEU A 80 10.74 -46.44 14.79
CA LEU A 80 11.07 -46.96 13.47
C LEU A 80 11.92 -45.93 12.69
N PRO A 81 13.09 -46.29 12.13
CA PRO A 81 13.85 -45.39 11.27
C PRO A 81 13.02 -45.13 9.99
N THR A 82 12.42 -43.95 9.89
CA THR A 82 11.60 -43.60 8.72
C THR A 82 12.40 -42.87 7.65
N ASP A 83 11.84 -42.80 6.45
CA ASP A 83 12.39 -41.96 5.39
C ASP A 83 12.02 -40.49 5.63
N PRO A 84 12.98 -39.53 5.59
CA PRO A 84 12.69 -38.11 5.81
C PRO A 84 11.73 -37.50 4.77
N VAL A 85 11.69 -38.07 3.56
CA VAL A 85 10.84 -37.60 2.46
C VAL A 85 9.47 -38.29 2.49
N HIS A 86 9.42 -39.54 2.97
CA HIS A 86 8.20 -40.34 3.04
C HIS A 86 7.88 -40.73 4.49
N PRO A 87 7.19 -39.86 5.26
CA PRO A 87 6.97 -40.06 6.70
C PRO A 87 6.09 -41.29 7.03
N LYS A 88 5.39 -41.85 6.03
CA LYS A 88 4.60 -43.09 6.12
C LYS A 88 5.40 -44.37 5.88
N MET A 89 6.68 -44.26 5.54
CA MET A 89 7.55 -45.40 5.25
C MET A 89 8.58 -45.57 6.35
N CYS A 90 8.70 -46.80 6.85
CA CYS A 90 9.67 -47.22 7.85
C CYS A 90 10.68 -48.19 7.29
N ARG A 91 11.88 -48.21 7.86
CA ARG A 91 12.91 -49.21 7.54
C ARG A 91 12.79 -50.41 8.46
N ILE A 92 12.54 -51.58 7.87
CA ILE A 92 12.65 -52.88 8.52
C ILE A 92 13.79 -53.63 7.82
N GLY A 93 14.91 -53.83 8.53
CA GLY A 93 16.17 -54.21 7.92
C GLY A 93 16.62 -53.17 6.89
N ASP A 94 16.89 -53.61 5.66
CA ASP A 94 17.30 -52.76 4.52
C ASP A 94 16.13 -52.32 3.61
N GLN A 95 14.88 -52.63 3.97
CA GLN A 95 13.71 -52.33 3.12
C GLN A 95 12.86 -51.20 3.67
N LEU A 96 12.38 -50.34 2.76
CA LEU A 96 11.33 -49.35 3.03
C LEU A 96 9.96 -50.05 2.99
N VAL A 97 9.17 -49.91 4.04
CA VAL A 97 7.87 -50.57 4.23
C VAL A 97 6.86 -49.55 4.73
N ASP A 98 5.62 -49.59 4.22
CA ASP A 98 4.55 -48.75 4.73
C ASP A 98 4.24 -49.08 6.20
N ILE A 99 4.05 -48.04 7.02
CA ILE A 99 3.83 -48.20 8.47
C ILE A 99 2.58 -49.04 8.76
N ASN A 100 1.51 -48.95 7.95
CA ASN A 100 0.32 -49.78 8.13
C ASN A 100 0.62 -51.26 7.85
N ASP A 101 1.51 -51.54 6.90
CA ASP A 101 1.92 -52.92 6.59
C ASP A 101 2.85 -53.48 7.66
N ALA A 102 3.71 -52.64 8.23
CA ALA A 102 4.49 -52.96 9.42
C ALA A 102 3.60 -53.26 10.64
N GLU A 103 2.57 -52.43 10.90
CA GLU A 103 1.58 -52.65 11.96
C GLU A 103 0.78 -53.93 11.75
N LYS A 104 0.35 -54.24 10.51
CA LYS A 104 -0.30 -55.52 10.17
C LYS A 104 0.63 -56.70 10.44
N ALA A 105 1.93 -56.58 10.18
CA ALA A 105 2.91 -57.62 10.47
C ALA A 105 3.11 -57.81 11.99
N VAL A 106 3.20 -56.72 12.77
CA VAL A 106 3.27 -56.75 14.24
C VAL A 106 2.01 -57.37 14.83
N ALA A 107 0.82 -56.95 14.39
CA ALA A 107 -0.46 -57.49 14.85
C ALA A 107 -0.63 -58.97 14.48
N TYR A 108 -0.23 -59.38 13.27
CA TYR A 108 -0.24 -60.78 12.86
C TYR A 108 0.72 -61.61 13.72
N TYR A 109 1.94 -61.13 13.97
CA TYR A 109 2.92 -61.82 14.80
C TYR A 109 2.47 -61.94 16.26
N GLY A 110 1.96 -60.85 16.85
CA GLY A 110 1.45 -60.81 18.22
C GLY A 110 0.11 -61.53 18.46
N SER A 111 -0.67 -61.79 17.40
CA SER A 111 -1.89 -62.61 17.49
C SER A 111 -1.63 -64.07 17.94
N PHE A 112 -0.37 -64.49 17.90
CA PHE A 112 0.09 -65.76 18.45
C PHE A 112 0.83 -65.47 19.76
N GLY A 113 0.27 -65.90 20.89
CA GLY A 113 0.88 -65.63 22.19
C GLY A 113 2.11 -66.49 22.46
N ASP A 114 2.69 -66.30 23.64
CA ASP A 114 3.76 -67.16 24.13
C ASP A 114 3.22 -68.58 24.33
N ALA A 115 3.96 -69.61 23.90
CA ALA A 115 3.51 -71.00 23.99
C ALA A 115 3.14 -71.41 25.43
N LYS A 116 3.74 -70.75 26.42
CA LYS A 116 3.46 -70.93 27.86
C LYS A 116 2.19 -70.23 28.35
N ARG A 117 1.67 -69.23 27.64
CA ARG A 117 0.61 -68.32 28.13
C ARG A 117 -0.73 -68.48 27.40
N THR A 118 -0.73 -68.92 26.14
CA THR A 118 -1.94 -68.97 25.30
C THR A 118 -2.12 -70.29 24.53
N GLY A 119 -1.18 -71.24 24.66
CA GLY A 119 -1.23 -72.54 23.97
C GLY A 119 -1.00 -72.49 22.45
N LYS A 120 -0.82 -71.30 21.85
CA LYS A 120 -0.43 -71.12 20.45
C LYS A 120 1.06 -70.77 20.40
N LYS A 121 1.84 -71.45 19.55
CA LYS A 121 3.26 -71.14 19.34
C LYS A 121 3.37 -69.98 18.35
N ARG A 122 4.26 -69.00 18.63
CA ARG A 122 4.56 -67.91 17.69
C ARG A 122 4.98 -68.45 16.32
N PRO A 123 4.61 -67.79 15.20
CA PRO A 123 4.89 -68.28 13.86
C PRO A 123 6.39 -68.26 13.59
N SER A 124 6.90 -69.24 12.83
CA SER A 124 8.28 -69.26 12.38
C SER A 124 8.55 -68.18 11.33
N TRP A 125 9.83 -67.84 11.13
CA TRP A 125 10.23 -66.89 10.08
C TRP A 125 9.66 -67.21 8.71
N SER A 126 9.76 -68.47 8.28
CA SER A 126 9.22 -68.90 6.99
C SER A 126 7.72 -68.67 6.86
N THR A 127 6.97 -68.71 7.98
CA THR A 127 5.53 -68.46 8.02
C THR A 127 5.21 -66.97 7.93
N VAL A 128 5.99 -66.12 8.62
CA VAL A 128 5.82 -64.66 8.56
C VAL A 128 6.26 -64.10 7.21
N ASN A 129 7.41 -64.54 6.68
CA ASN A 129 7.95 -64.12 5.38
C ASN A 129 6.98 -64.40 4.22
N LYS A 130 6.29 -65.56 4.21
CA LYS A 130 5.29 -65.90 3.19
C LYS A 130 4.13 -64.89 3.10
N LYS A 131 3.76 -64.29 4.23
CA LYS A 131 2.67 -63.31 4.32
C LYS A 131 3.15 -61.87 4.22
N PHE A 132 4.37 -61.61 4.71
CA PHE A 132 5.01 -60.31 4.73
C PHE A 132 6.43 -60.45 4.14
N PRO A 133 6.58 -60.40 2.80
CA PRO A 133 7.85 -60.65 2.11
C PRO A 133 9.01 -59.72 2.51
N PHE A 134 8.68 -58.57 3.12
CA PHE A 134 9.66 -57.61 3.64
C PHE A 134 10.38 -58.06 4.92
N ILE A 135 9.91 -59.12 5.58
CA ILE A 135 10.57 -59.73 6.76
C ILE A 135 11.57 -60.79 6.26
N LYS A 136 12.82 -60.39 6.02
CA LYS A 136 13.81 -61.24 5.33
C LYS A 136 14.69 -62.06 6.26
N THR A 137 14.88 -61.63 7.50
CA THR A 137 15.81 -62.25 8.43
C THR A 137 15.15 -62.61 9.77
N GLU A 138 15.78 -63.52 10.51
CA GLU A 138 15.38 -63.83 11.90
C GLU A 138 15.54 -62.60 12.83
N MET A 139 16.42 -61.66 12.47
CA MET A 139 16.57 -60.39 13.18
C MET A 139 15.35 -59.49 13.01
N ASP A 140 14.72 -59.48 11.82
CA ASP A 140 13.50 -58.72 11.57
C ASP A 140 12.33 -59.23 12.43
N LEU A 141 12.30 -60.52 12.75
CA LEU A 141 11.32 -61.10 13.68
C LEU A 141 11.54 -60.70 15.13
N ARG A 142 12.80 -60.63 15.58
CA ARG A 142 13.11 -60.10 16.91
C ARG A 142 12.64 -58.65 17.02
N ARG A 143 12.86 -57.87 15.96
CA ARG A 143 12.39 -56.49 15.87
C ARG A 143 10.85 -56.38 15.92
N LEU A 144 10.11 -57.28 15.27
CA LEU A 144 8.64 -57.35 15.40
C LEU A 144 8.20 -57.66 16.84
N ALA A 145 8.93 -58.52 17.57
CA ALA A 145 8.65 -58.81 18.98
C ALA A 145 8.90 -57.59 19.89
N ASP A 146 9.94 -56.81 19.60
CA ASP A 146 10.25 -55.58 20.32
C ASP A 146 9.20 -54.48 20.05
N LEU A 147 8.74 -54.36 18.80
CA LEU A 147 7.67 -53.44 18.39
C LEU A 147 6.31 -53.81 19.00
N GLU A 148 6.02 -55.11 19.15
CA GLU A 148 4.82 -55.60 19.85
C GLU A 148 4.83 -55.18 21.33
N LYS A 149 5.99 -55.29 22.00
CA LYS A 149 6.12 -55.01 23.43
C LYS A 149 6.08 -53.52 23.76
N ASN A 150 6.66 -52.68 22.90
CA ASN A 150 6.88 -51.26 23.17
C ASN A 150 6.01 -50.32 22.30
N GLY A 151 5.18 -50.88 21.41
CA GLY A 151 4.38 -50.12 20.46
C GLY A 151 5.15 -49.66 19.21
N VAL A 152 4.41 -49.36 18.15
CA VAL A 152 4.94 -48.83 16.88
C VAL A 152 4.80 -47.31 16.90
N GLU A 153 5.90 -46.57 16.79
CA GLU A 153 5.86 -45.11 16.58
C GLU A 153 6.80 -44.67 15.44
N ILE A 154 6.32 -43.66 14.71
CA ILE A 154 7.04 -42.99 13.62
C ILE A 154 8.19 -42.18 14.24
N ASN A 155 9.35 -42.11 13.56
CA ASN A 155 10.41 -41.20 13.98
C ASN A 155 9.91 -39.74 13.94
N ALA A 156 9.70 -39.17 15.13
CA ALA A 156 9.16 -37.83 15.30
C ALA A 156 10.03 -36.76 14.62
N ASN A 157 11.37 -36.91 14.62
CA ASN A 157 12.25 -35.92 14.02
C ASN A 157 12.08 -35.85 12.49
N ASN A 158 11.92 -37.00 11.83
CA ASN A 158 11.68 -37.06 10.40
C ASN A 158 10.29 -36.52 10.04
N ALA A 159 9.27 -36.86 10.83
CA ALA A 159 7.92 -36.34 10.63
C ALA A 159 7.85 -34.82 10.85
N ILE A 160 8.57 -34.28 11.84
CA ILE A 160 8.69 -32.83 12.09
C ILE A 160 9.46 -32.16 10.95
N GLN A 161 10.51 -32.80 10.42
CA GLN A 161 11.22 -32.29 9.24
C GLN A 161 10.31 -32.23 8.01
N PHE A 162 9.54 -33.29 7.74
CA PHE A 162 8.54 -33.30 6.68
C PHE A 162 7.51 -32.17 6.85
N VAL A 163 6.98 -32.01 8.06
CA VAL A 163 6.04 -30.90 8.38
C VAL A 163 6.71 -29.55 8.12
N SER A 164 7.97 -29.37 8.51
CA SER A 164 8.74 -28.15 8.28
C SER A 164 8.88 -27.82 6.79
N GLU A 165 9.21 -28.81 5.96
CA GLU A 165 9.41 -28.65 4.52
C GLU A 165 8.09 -28.37 3.77
N GLU A 166 7.02 -29.11 4.09
CA GLU A 166 5.69 -28.89 3.51
C GLU A 166 5.08 -27.56 3.96
N MET A 167 5.32 -27.19 5.22
CA MET A 167 4.92 -25.89 5.75
C MET A 167 5.61 -24.76 4.99
N TYR A 168 6.91 -24.91 4.68
CA TYR A 168 7.64 -23.91 3.90
C TYR A 168 7.04 -23.74 2.50
N LYS A 169 6.65 -24.82 1.82
CA LYS A 169 5.99 -24.73 0.50
C LYS A 169 4.67 -23.97 0.58
N LYS A 170 3.78 -24.33 1.52
CA LYS A 170 2.48 -23.66 1.70
C LYS A 170 2.64 -22.20 2.10
N VAL A 171 3.54 -21.89 3.04
CA VAL A 171 3.79 -20.52 3.48
C VAL A 171 4.39 -19.69 2.36
N SER A 172 5.34 -20.23 1.58
CA SER A 172 5.90 -19.54 0.42
C SER A 172 4.81 -19.19 -0.60
N GLN A 173 3.91 -20.14 -0.89
CA GLN A 173 2.77 -19.87 -1.77
C GLN A 173 1.86 -18.76 -1.22
N HIS A 174 1.54 -18.77 0.07
CA HIS A 174 0.73 -17.70 0.66
C HIS A 174 1.42 -16.33 0.61
N LEU A 175 2.74 -16.28 0.78
CA LEU A 175 3.55 -15.06 0.64
C LEU A 175 3.58 -14.58 -0.82
N ASP A 176 3.75 -15.50 -1.76
CA ASP A 176 3.75 -15.24 -3.20
C ASP A 176 2.38 -14.80 -3.70
N ASP A 177 1.30 -15.22 -3.06
CA ASP A 177 -0.08 -14.77 -3.33
C ASP A 177 -0.43 -13.44 -2.63
N GLY A 178 0.46 -12.91 -1.79
CA GLY A 178 0.26 -11.65 -1.07
C GLY A 178 -0.73 -11.74 0.11
N HIS A 179 -0.92 -12.93 0.69
CA HIS A 179 -1.77 -13.10 1.86
C HIS A 179 -1.11 -12.56 3.14
N ILE A 180 -1.95 -12.11 4.07
CA ILE A 180 -1.50 -11.76 5.43
C ILE A 180 -1.34 -13.05 6.22
N ILE A 181 -0.16 -13.25 6.82
CA ILE A 181 0.16 -14.44 7.61
C ILE A 181 0.73 -14.00 8.96
N HIS A 182 0.15 -14.51 10.04
CA HIS A 182 0.62 -14.33 11.41
C HIS A 182 1.07 -15.68 12.00
N ASP A 183 1.72 -15.62 13.17
CA ASP A 183 2.18 -16.82 13.88
C ASP A 183 1.04 -17.80 14.20
N ARG A 184 -0.21 -17.33 14.41
CA ARG A 184 -1.38 -18.21 14.57
C ARG A 184 -1.67 -19.02 13.30
N ASP A 185 -1.50 -18.41 12.13
CA ASP A 185 -1.76 -19.06 10.84
C ASP A 185 -0.65 -20.07 10.55
N LEU A 186 0.60 -19.76 10.91
CA LEU A 186 1.72 -20.70 10.87
C LEU A 186 1.45 -21.95 11.73
N ARG A 187 0.91 -21.77 12.95
CA ARG A 187 0.49 -22.90 13.81
C ARG A 187 -0.58 -23.75 13.13
N GLN A 188 -1.60 -23.10 12.57
CA GLN A 188 -2.69 -23.79 11.88
C GLN A 188 -2.17 -24.59 10.68
N ILE A 189 -1.34 -23.98 9.83
CA ILE A 189 -0.76 -24.63 8.65
C ILE A 189 0.05 -25.88 9.05
N ALA A 190 0.86 -25.78 10.11
CA ALA A 190 1.64 -26.92 10.60
C ALA A 190 0.74 -28.07 11.09
N MET A 191 -0.30 -27.77 11.87
CA MET A 191 -1.24 -28.77 12.37
C MET A 191 -2.12 -29.36 11.26
N ASP A 192 -2.51 -28.56 10.27
CA ASP A 192 -3.24 -29.03 9.09
C ASP A 192 -2.41 -30.03 8.28
N ILE A 193 -1.09 -29.81 8.15
CA ILE A 193 -0.20 -30.77 7.48
C ILE A 193 -0.14 -32.09 8.26
N VAL A 194 -0.03 -32.03 9.59
CA VAL A 194 -0.06 -33.23 10.45
C VAL A 194 -1.37 -34.00 10.28
N ALA A 195 -2.51 -33.30 10.31
CA ALA A 195 -3.83 -33.90 10.16
C ALA A 195 -4.06 -34.49 8.75
N GLN A 196 -3.76 -33.73 7.70
CA GLN A 196 -3.93 -34.15 6.29
C GLN A 196 -3.07 -35.37 5.94
N ASN A 197 -1.88 -35.48 6.54
CA ASN A 197 -0.98 -36.61 6.30
C ASN A 197 -1.18 -37.75 7.30
N ASN A 198 -2.13 -37.62 8.24
CA ASN A 198 -2.43 -38.58 9.30
C ASN A 198 -1.19 -39.00 10.10
N LEU A 199 -0.34 -38.02 10.45
CA LEU A 199 0.91 -38.27 11.17
C LEU A 199 0.61 -38.47 12.66
N GLN A 200 0.83 -39.69 13.15
CA GLN A 200 0.64 -40.06 14.56
C GLN A 200 1.84 -39.58 15.39
N ILE A 201 2.00 -38.26 15.54
CA ILE A 201 3.09 -37.63 16.30
C ILE A 201 2.56 -36.73 17.40
N ARG A 202 3.23 -36.73 18.56
CA ARG A 202 3.00 -35.74 19.63
C ARG A 202 3.72 -34.43 19.28
N PHE A 203 3.20 -33.70 18.31
CA PHE A 203 3.75 -32.44 17.84
C PHE A 203 2.86 -31.26 18.25
N SER A 204 3.50 -30.19 18.70
CA SER A 204 2.88 -28.89 18.92
C SER A 204 3.74 -27.82 18.25
N ALA A 205 3.12 -26.97 17.44
CA ALA A 205 3.77 -25.82 16.81
C ALA A 205 3.97 -24.71 17.86
N SER A 206 4.87 -24.96 18.80
CA SER A 206 5.19 -24.01 19.88
C SER A 206 5.82 -22.73 19.34
N SER A 207 5.75 -21.65 20.12
CA SER A 207 6.36 -20.36 19.74
C SER A 207 7.85 -20.50 19.47
N SER A 208 8.58 -21.28 20.29
CA SER A 208 10.01 -21.52 20.08
C SER A 208 10.32 -22.29 18.80
N TRP A 209 9.47 -23.26 18.43
CA TRP A 209 9.60 -24.00 17.18
C TRP A 209 9.33 -23.09 15.97
N ILE A 210 8.27 -22.28 16.03
CA ILE A 210 7.96 -21.30 14.98
C ILE A 210 9.08 -20.25 14.84
N ASP A 211 9.64 -19.75 15.94
CA ASP A 211 10.74 -18.78 15.89
C ASP A 211 12.04 -19.39 15.34
N ALA A 212 12.33 -20.67 15.66
CA ALA A 212 13.43 -21.40 15.04
C ALA A 212 13.19 -21.62 13.53
N TRP A 213 11.98 -22.02 13.15
CA TRP A 213 11.57 -22.24 11.77
C TRP A 213 11.64 -20.95 10.94
N LYS A 214 11.08 -19.84 11.44
CA LYS A 214 11.17 -18.52 10.81
C LYS A 214 12.63 -18.10 10.57
N ARG A 215 13.51 -18.29 11.56
CA ARG A 215 14.95 -18.01 11.41
C ARG A 215 15.62 -18.89 10.35
N ALA A 216 15.34 -20.19 10.35
CA ALA A 216 15.90 -21.13 9.38
C ALA A 216 15.50 -20.77 7.93
N HIS A 217 14.27 -20.31 7.73
CA HIS A 217 13.73 -19.94 6.41
C HIS A 217 13.81 -18.44 6.09
N ARG A 218 14.50 -17.63 6.91
CA ARG A 218 14.64 -16.17 6.75
C ARG A 218 13.32 -15.39 6.68
N ILE A 219 12.29 -15.89 7.36
CA ILE A 219 10.97 -15.24 7.47
C ILE A 219 10.97 -14.33 8.71
N SER A 220 10.46 -13.11 8.57
CA SER A 220 10.37 -12.15 9.68
C SER A 220 9.13 -11.29 9.55
N SER A 221 8.60 -10.83 10.68
CA SER A 221 7.47 -9.89 10.68
C SER A 221 7.89 -8.55 10.05
N ARG A 222 7.05 -8.05 9.14
CA ARG A 222 7.25 -6.79 8.42
C ARG A 222 5.95 -6.00 8.44
N ARG A 223 6.07 -4.67 8.52
CA ARG A 223 4.93 -3.77 8.37
C ARG A 223 4.38 -3.85 6.94
N ILE A 224 3.07 -4.04 6.79
CA ILE A 224 2.40 -3.94 5.49
C ILE A 224 2.58 -2.51 4.95
N THR A 225 3.11 -2.40 3.73
CA THR A 225 3.41 -1.10 3.10
C THR A 225 2.35 -0.64 2.11
N LYS A 226 1.59 -1.57 1.52
CA LYS A 226 0.55 -1.29 0.53
C LYS A 226 -0.48 -2.42 0.49
N PHE A 227 -1.72 -2.08 0.18
CA PHE A 227 -2.75 -3.03 -0.24
C PHE A 227 -2.89 -2.95 -1.77
N VAL A 228 -2.94 -4.10 -2.42
CA VAL A 228 -3.05 -4.19 -3.89
C VAL A 228 -4.19 -5.15 -4.20
N SER A 229 -5.10 -4.74 -5.09
CA SER A 229 -6.17 -5.62 -5.57
C SER A 229 -5.59 -6.89 -6.23
N ARG A 230 -6.28 -8.03 -6.13
CA ARG A 230 -5.85 -9.30 -6.75
C ARG A 230 -5.55 -9.15 -8.23
N LYS A 231 -6.37 -8.37 -8.96
CA LYS A 231 -6.18 -8.07 -10.38
C LYS A 231 -4.82 -7.40 -10.64
N ARG A 232 -4.53 -6.28 -9.96
CA ARG A 232 -3.23 -5.58 -10.07
C ARG A 232 -2.04 -6.42 -9.60
N PHE A 233 -2.24 -7.37 -8.68
CA PHE A 233 -1.19 -8.27 -8.19
C PHE A 233 -0.84 -9.36 -9.21
N VAL A 234 -1.84 -10.02 -9.80
CA VAL A 234 -1.67 -11.04 -10.84
C VAL A 234 -1.15 -10.40 -12.14
N ASP A 235 -1.66 -9.23 -12.51
CA ASP A 235 -1.28 -8.52 -13.73
C ASP A 235 0.05 -7.73 -13.56
N ALA A 236 0.79 -7.91 -12.46
CA ALA A 236 1.97 -7.09 -12.16
C ALA A 236 3.04 -7.12 -13.27
N ALA A 237 3.23 -8.29 -13.90
CA ALA A 237 4.12 -8.47 -15.04
C ALA A 237 3.60 -7.80 -16.32
N GLU A 238 2.27 -7.82 -16.55
CA GLU A 238 1.65 -7.11 -17.66
C GLU A 238 1.73 -5.60 -17.48
N ILE A 239 1.46 -5.09 -16.27
CA ILE A 239 1.62 -3.68 -15.91
C ILE A 239 3.09 -3.27 -16.08
N GLN A 240 4.04 -4.14 -15.75
CA GLN A 240 5.46 -3.88 -15.95
C GLN A 240 5.79 -3.72 -17.43
N LYS A 241 5.36 -4.67 -18.26
CA LYS A 241 5.53 -4.60 -19.72
C LYS A 241 4.89 -3.35 -20.33
N LYS A 242 3.65 -3.03 -19.95
CA LYS A 242 2.96 -1.79 -20.39
C LYS A 242 3.72 -0.53 -19.99
N SER A 243 4.29 -0.53 -18.79
CA SER A 243 5.10 0.59 -18.29
C SER A 243 6.35 0.78 -19.14
N GLU A 244 7.09 -0.30 -19.42
CA GLU A 244 8.31 -0.27 -20.24
C GLU A 244 8.03 0.15 -21.70
N GLU A 245 6.95 -0.36 -22.29
CA GLU A 245 6.51 0.00 -23.64
C GLU A 245 6.14 1.49 -23.72
N CYS A 246 5.40 2.00 -22.74
CA CYS A 246 5.04 3.41 -22.66
C CYS A 246 6.28 4.30 -22.51
N VAL A 247 7.19 3.95 -21.59
CA VAL A 247 8.45 4.70 -21.41
C VAL A 247 9.26 4.72 -22.70
N LYS A 248 9.38 3.58 -23.40
CA LYS A 248 10.08 3.50 -24.69
C LYS A 248 9.43 4.41 -25.75
N GLN A 249 8.10 4.41 -25.84
CA GLN A 249 7.35 5.28 -26.75
C GLN A 249 7.60 6.77 -26.42
N VAL A 250 7.46 7.15 -25.16
CA VAL A 250 7.70 8.53 -24.71
C VAL A 250 9.12 8.95 -25.02
N LYS A 251 10.13 8.14 -24.72
CA LYS A 251 11.53 8.45 -25.03
C LYS A 251 11.75 8.71 -26.52
N SER A 252 11.12 7.90 -27.37
CA SER A 252 11.16 8.12 -28.83
C SER A 252 10.50 9.43 -29.24
N LEU A 253 9.48 9.91 -28.51
CA LEU A 253 8.87 11.21 -28.77
C LEU A 253 9.75 12.34 -28.26
N MET A 254 10.36 12.18 -27.07
CA MET A 254 11.23 13.17 -26.44
C MET A 254 12.42 13.56 -27.32
N THR A 255 12.88 12.72 -28.26
CA THR A 255 13.96 13.10 -29.20
C THR A 255 13.60 14.29 -30.10
N GLY A 256 12.31 14.57 -30.29
CA GLY A 256 11.83 15.75 -31.03
C GLY A 256 11.66 17.02 -30.18
N TYR A 257 11.92 16.94 -28.87
CA TYR A 257 11.68 18.03 -27.92
C TYR A 257 12.95 18.30 -27.08
N SER A 258 13.14 19.55 -26.66
CA SER A 258 14.05 19.82 -25.54
C SER A 258 13.42 19.35 -24.23
N ASN A 259 14.23 18.93 -23.26
CA ASN A 259 13.74 18.51 -21.93
C ASN A 259 12.88 19.58 -21.23
N HIS A 260 13.12 20.87 -21.51
CA HIS A 260 12.32 21.97 -20.98
C HIS A 260 10.89 22.04 -21.57
N GLN A 261 10.64 21.37 -22.70
CA GLN A 261 9.34 21.31 -23.39
C GLN A 261 8.52 20.07 -23.03
N VAL A 262 9.12 19.10 -22.33
CA VAL A 262 8.46 17.85 -21.94
C VAL A 262 7.99 17.96 -20.51
N TYR A 263 6.67 18.04 -20.31
CA TYR A 263 6.04 18.18 -19.00
C TYR A 263 5.27 16.92 -18.59
N ASN A 264 5.24 16.65 -17.29
CA ASN A 264 4.27 15.76 -16.67
C ASN A 264 3.35 16.60 -15.79
N ALA A 265 2.06 16.31 -15.84
CA ALA A 265 1.06 16.88 -14.95
C ALA A 265 0.24 15.76 -14.33
N ASP A 266 -0.11 15.92 -13.06
CA ASP A 266 -0.93 14.96 -12.32
C ASP A 266 -1.64 15.63 -11.16
N GLN A 267 -2.83 15.11 -10.82
CA GLN A 267 -3.63 15.61 -9.72
C GLN A 267 -3.45 14.73 -8.48
N SER A 268 -3.12 15.35 -7.35
CA SER A 268 -3.02 14.63 -6.07
C SER A 268 -3.93 15.24 -5.01
N GLY A 269 -4.57 14.36 -4.23
CA GLY A 269 -5.42 14.71 -3.10
C GLY A 269 -4.60 15.06 -1.85
N PHE A 270 -4.98 16.15 -1.20
CA PHE A 270 -4.41 16.66 0.04
C PHE A 270 -5.52 16.88 1.04
N VAL A 271 -5.34 16.45 2.28
CA VAL A 271 -6.30 16.73 3.36
C VAL A 271 -6.02 18.08 4.00
N PHE A 272 -7.07 18.73 4.51
CA PHE A 272 -6.98 20.06 5.11
C PHE A 272 -6.05 20.08 6.34
N GLU A 273 -5.98 18.98 7.08
CA GLU A 273 -5.08 18.81 8.23
C GLU A 273 -4.21 17.55 8.06
N MET A 274 -3.05 17.72 7.41
CA MET A 274 -2.10 16.62 7.18
C MET A 274 -1.14 16.42 8.35
N HIS A 275 -1.01 15.18 8.82
CA HIS A 275 -0.14 14.78 9.93
C HIS A 275 0.74 13.57 9.58
N THR A 276 1.82 13.38 10.36
CA THR A 276 2.62 12.15 10.32
C THR A 276 1.98 11.09 11.20
N MET A 277 2.00 9.83 10.74
CA MET A 277 1.45 8.69 11.52
C MET A 277 2.42 8.16 12.59
N ARG A 278 3.45 8.94 12.92
CA ARG A 278 4.47 8.59 13.92
C ARG A 278 4.79 9.83 14.75
N THR A 279 4.96 9.63 16.04
CA THR A 279 5.37 10.65 17.01
C THR A 279 6.18 9.98 18.12
N LEU A 280 6.92 10.78 18.89
CA LEU A 280 7.56 10.30 20.11
C LEU A 280 6.51 10.15 21.22
N ALA A 281 6.60 9.05 21.97
CA ALA A 281 5.77 8.76 23.12
C ALA A 281 6.63 8.17 24.24
N ARG A 282 6.10 8.16 25.47
CA ARG A 282 6.78 7.54 26.61
C ARG A 282 6.90 6.04 26.38
N THR A 283 8.06 5.46 26.73
CA THR A 283 8.32 4.02 26.61
C THR A 283 7.26 3.20 27.34
N GLY A 284 6.76 2.14 26.70
CA GLY A 284 5.77 1.23 27.27
C GLY A 284 4.30 1.67 27.14
N VAL A 285 4.03 2.85 26.54
CA VAL A 285 2.66 3.30 26.27
C VAL A 285 2.08 2.56 25.08
N LYS A 286 0.88 2.01 25.24
CA LYS A 286 0.13 1.30 24.18
C LYS A 286 -0.64 2.27 23.28
N ASP A 287 -1.29 3.27 23.87
CA ASP A 287 -2.12 4.24 23.15
C ASP A 287 -1.50 5.63 23.16
N VAL A 288 -1.31 6.20 21.97
CA VAL A 288 -0.77 7.55 21.79
C VAL A 288 -1.83 8.44 21.14
N PRO A 289 -2.73 9.06 21.92
CA PRO A 289 -3.66 10.03 21.38
C PRO A 289 -2.94 11.32 20.98
N VAL A 290 -3.25 11.85 19.80
CA VAL A 290 -2.76 13.14 19.31
C VAL A 290 -3.95 14.05 19.08
N VAL A 291 -3.92 15.24 19.68
CA VAL A 291 -5.01 16.21 19.61
C VAL A 291 -4.97 16.93 18.27
N VAL A 292 -6.02 16.77 17.45
CA VAL A 292 -6.21 17.53 16.20
C VAL A 292 -7.24 18.63 16.41
N ARG A 293 -7.24 19.65 15.54
CA ARG A 293 -8.22 20.75 15.64
C ARG A 293 -9.62 20.29 15.27
N SER A 294 -9.73 19.43 14.25
CA SER A 294 -11.01 18.94 13.77
C SER A 294 -10.84 17.60 13.06
N GLU A 295 -11.44 16.55 13.63
CA GLU A 295 -11.50 15.23 12.98
C GLU A 295 -12.11 15.29 11.58
N SER A 296 -13.05 16.22 11.34
CA SER A 296 -13.66 16.39 10.02
C SER A 296 -12.68 16.96 9.00
N ASN A 297 -11.71 17.79 9.41
CA ASN A 297 -10.70 18.36 8.52
C ASN A 297 -9.61 17.36 8.15
N MET A 298 -9.46 16.26 8.90
CA MET A 298 -8.65 15.12 8.47
C MET A 298 -9.28 14.33 7.32
N LYS A 299 -10.59 14.48 7.09
CA LYS A 299 -11.35 13.77 6.05
C LYS A 299 -11.69 14.65 4.85
N ARG A 300 -11.62 15.98 5.00
CA ARG A 300 -11.85 16.92 3.91
C ARG A 300 -10.59 17.05 3.09
N SER A 301 -10.72 16.83 1.79
CA SER A 301 -9.65 16.97 0.82
C SER A 301 -9.87 18.15 -0.13
N TYR A 302 -8.76 18.66 -0.65
CA TYR A 302 -8.66 19.46 -1.85
C TYR A 302 -7.64 18.77 -2.77
N THR A 303 -7.55 19.21 -4.01
CA THR A 303 -6.55 18.67 -4.95
C THR A 303 -5.62 19.75 -5.44
N VAL A 304 -4.38 19.36 -5.68
CA VAL A 304 -3.38 20.19 -6.38
C VAL A 304 -2.92 19.45 -7.62
N MET A 305 -2.63 20.20 -8.68
CA MET A 305 -2.13 19.67 -9.94
C MET A 305 -0.96 20.53 -10.41
N PRO A 306 0.26 20.24 -9.94
CA PRO A 306 1.48 20.86 -10.44
C PRO A 306 1.85 20.30 -11.81
N MET A 307 2.77 20.97 -12.50
CA MET A 307 3.45 20.43 -13.67
C MET A 307 4.96 20.56 -13.46
N ILE A 308 5.70 19.54 -13.88
CA ILE A 308 7.17 19.53 -13.87
C ILE A 308 7.69 19.18 -15.26
N ASN A 309 8.83 19.73 -15.65
CA ASN A 309 9.49 19.38 -16.91
C ASN A 309 10.65 18.41 -16.71
N ALA A 310 11.04 17.74 -17.79
CA ALA A 310 12.14 16.79 -17.81
C ALA A 310 13.53 17.44 -17.62
N ASP A 311 13.62 18.77 -17.72
CA ASP A 311 14.84 19.51 -17.34
C ASP A 311 14.89 19.76 -15.83
N GLY A 312 13.84 19.42 -15.07
CA GLY A 312 13.82 19.54 -13.61
C GLY A 312 13.20 20.85 -13.08
N GLY A 313 12.53 21.62 -13.94
CA GLY A 313 11.78 22.81 -13.54
C GLY A 313 10.32 22.50 -13.20
N PHE A 314 9.71 23.36 -12.39
CA PHE A 314 8.26 23.41 -12.21
C PHE A 314 7.64 24.43 -13.17
N ALA A 315 6.39 24.20 -13.56
CA ALA A 315 5.62 25.23 -14.27
C ALA A 315 5.38 26.47 -13.39
N PRO A 316 5.12 27.64 -14.00
CA PRO A 316 4.94 28.90 -13.27
C PRO A 316 3.76 28.87 -12.28
N LYS A 317 2.70 28.14 -12.64
CA LYS A 317 1.45 28.07 -11.88
C LYS A 317 1.07 26.62 -11.58
N MET A 318 0.45 26.42 -10.43
CA MET A 318 -0.17 25.15 -10.05
C MET A 318 -1.68 25.30 -9.92
N PHE A 319 -2.42 24.32 -10.44
CA PHE A 319 -3.88 24.33 -10.39
C PHE A 319 -4.37 23.73 -9.08
N VAL A 320 -5.33 24.37 -8.43
CA VAL A 320 -5.87 23.95 -7.13
C VAL A 320 -7.39 23.96 -7.17
N VAL A 321 -8.01 22.84 -6.80
CA VAL A 321 -9.48 22.72 -6.71
C VAL A 321 -9.89 22.53 -5.26
N LEU A 322 -10.64 23.50 -4.75
CA LEU A 322 -11.21 23.48 -3.42
C LEU A 322 -12.66 22.98 -3.44
N LYS A 323 -13.02 22.16 -2.45
CA LYS A 323 -14.42 21.77 -2.24
C LYS A 323 -15.17 22.86 -1.47
N GLU A 324 -16.10 23.53 -2.12
CA GLU A 324 -16.93 24.60 -1.53
C GLU A 324 -18.43 24.27 -1.57
N PRO A 325 -19.19 24.58 -0.51
CA PRO A 325 -20.64 24.52 -0.55
C PRO A 325 -21.20 25.44 -1.65
N GLY A 326 -21.79 24.86 -2.69
CA GLY A 326 -22.31 25.60 -3.85
C GLY A 326 -21.31 25.77 -5.02
N GLY A 327 -20.11 25.19 -4.90
CA GLY A 327 -19.16 25.04 -6.01
C GLY A 327 -18.62 26.34 -6.59
N LYS A 328 -18.59 27.43 -5.82
CA LYS A 328 -18.03 28.72 -6.25
C LYS A 328 -17.22 29.33 -5.11
N LEU A 329 -16.14 29.99 -5.47
CA LEU A 329 -15.40 30.85 -4.54
C LEU A 329 -16.26 32.09 -4.19
N PRO A 330 -16.14 32.63 -2.97
CA PRO A 330 -16.82 33.88 -2.65
C PRO A 330 -16.26 35.04 -3.47
N ALA A 331 -17.16 35.93 -3.89
CA ALA A 331 -16.85 37.07 -4.75
C ALA A 331 -15.89 38.10 -4.10
N LYS A 332 -15.75 38.10 -2.77
CA LYS A 332 -14.84 38.97 -2.02
C LYS A 332 -14.13 38.15 -0.93
N GLY A 333 -12.91 38.58 -0.58
CA GLY A 333 -12.17 38.04 0.57
C GLY A 333 -11.48 36.70 0.32
N HIS A 334 -11.08 36.40 -0.92
CA HIS A 334 -10.10 35.36 -1.19
C HIS A 334 -8.73 36.02 -1.40
N PHE A 335 -7.70 35.44 -0.81
CA PHE A 335 -6.33 35.95 -0.98
C PHE A 335 -5.83 35.70 -2.41
N PRO A 336 -5.34 36.74 -3.12
CA PRO A 336 -4.76 36.56 -4.45
C PRO A 336 -3.40 35.86 -4.33
N VAL A 337 -3.23 34.77 -5.07
CA VAL A 337 -2.00 33.97 -5.04
C VAL A 337 -1.42 33.90 -6.45
N PRO A 338 -0.28 34.54 -6.75
CA PRO A 338 0.18 34.72 -8.13
C PRO A 338 0.64 33.42 -8.81
N ASN A 339 1.13 32.45 -8.03
CA ASN A 339 1.64 31.16 -8.49
C ASN A 339 0.60 30.03 -8.42
N LEU A 340 -0.66 30.31 -8.07
CA LEU A 340 -1.73 29.32 -8.04
C LEU A 340 -2.93 29.74 -8.88
N VAL A 341 -3.53 28.80 -9.59
CA VAL A 341 -4.85 28.95 -10.20
C VAL A 341 -5.86 28.24 -9.31
N VAL A 342 -6.58 29.01 -8.48
CA VAL A 342 -7.51 28.46 -7.50
C VAL A 342 -8.93 28.44 -8.07
N LYS A 343 -9.51 27.26 -8.16
CA LYS A 343 -10.90 27.03 -8.53
C LYS A 343 -11.64 26.34 -7.39
N ALA A 344 -12.96 26.39 -7.43
CA ALA A 344 -13.81 25.69 -6.47
C ALA A 344 -14.92 24.92 -7.17
N TYR A 345 -15.30 23.79 -6.60
CA TYR A 345 -16.41 22.98 -7.08
C TYR A 345 -17.14 22.28 -5.92
N THR A 346 -18.26 21.63 -6.22
CA THR A 346 -19.07 20.91 -5.21
C THR A 346 -18.33 19.67 -4.68
N THR A 347 -17.43 19.13 -5.49
CA THR A 347 -16.44 18.11 -5.14
C THR A 347 -15.03 18.70 -5.26
N HIS A 348 -14.02 17.96 -4.80
CA HIS A 348 -12.62 18.30 -5.03
C HIS A 348 -12.08 17.66 -6.31
N MET A 349 -12.88 16.83 -6.99
CA MET A 349 -12.48 16.13 -8.21
C MET A 349 -12.52 17.08 -9.40
N MET A 350 -11.57 16.90 -10.33
CA MET A 350 -11.57 17.67 -11.57
C MET A 350 -12.75 17.25 -12.45
N THR A 351 -13.47 18.23 -12.98
CA THR A 351 -14.49 18.02 -14.02
C THR A 351 -13.93 18.41 -15.38
N LYS A 352 -14.61 18.03 -16.46
CA LYS A 352 -14.21 18.44 -17.81
C LYS A 352 -14.13 19.97 -17.98
N GLY A 353 -15.03 20.73 -17.34
CA GLY A 353 -14.96 22.19 -17.35
C GLY A 353 -13.72 22.73 -16.65
N LEU A 354 -13.39 22.18 -15.46
CA LEU A 354 -12.17 22.55 -14.73
C LEU A 354 -10.89 22.15 -15.48
N MET A 355 -10.93 21.04 -16.23
CA MET A 355 -9.83 20.62 -17.09
C MET A 355 -9.55 21.66 -18.18
N LEU A 356 -10.58 22.23 -18.81
CA LEU A 356 -10.40 23.30 -19.80
C LEU A 356 -9.78 24.55 -19.18
N GLU A 357 -10.23 24.92 -17.97
CA GLU A 357 -9.64 26.03 -17.22
C GLU A 357 -8.17 25.75 -16.84
N PHE A 358 -7.81 24.50 -16.53
CA PHE A 358 -6.42 24.09 -16.29
C PHE A 358 -5.56 24.26 -17.54
N PHE A 359 -6.03 23.81 -18.71
CA PHE A 359 -5.30 24.03 -19.96
C PHE A 359 -5.12 25.52 -20.25
N GLN A 360 -6.19 26.30 -20.13
CA GLN A 360 -6.17 27.73 -20.42
C GLN A 360 -5.23 28.53 -19.49
N GLU A 361 -5.23 28.23 -18.19
CA GLU A 361 -4.57 29.08 -17.18
C GLU A 361 -3.21 28.54 -16.72
N CYS A 362 -2.91 27.27 -16.96
CA CYS A 362 -1.65 26.63 -16.56
C CYS A 362 -0.84 26.10 -17.75
N VAL A 363 -1.44 25.32 -18.64
CA VAL A 363 -0.70 24.69 -19.77
C VAL A 363 -0.35 25.73 -20.84
N PHE A 364 -1.27 26.64 -21.13
CA PHE A 364 -1.11 27.72 -22.11
C PHE A 364 -0.78 29.07 -21.46
N ASP A 365 -0.18 29.03 -20.26
CA ASP A 365 0.35 30.22 -19.63
C ASP A 365 1.48 30.83 -20.50
N LYS A 366 1.58 32.15 -20.51
CA LYS A 366 2.57 32.90 -21.32
C LYS A 366 4.03 32.53 -21.02
N ASP A 367 4.31 32.02 -19.82
CA ASP A 367 5.66 31.68 -19.37
C ASP A 367 5.97 30.18 -19.64
N MET A 368 5.05 29.45 -20.27
CA MET A 368 5.23 28.07 -20.75
C MET A 368 5.77 28.04 -22.19
N PRO A 369 6.48 26.97 -22.60
CA PRO A 369 6.91 26.79 -23.98
C PRO A 369 5.75 26.78 -25.00
N ASP A 370 5.99 27.32 -26.19
CA ASP A 370 5.00 27.30 -27.27
C ASP A 370 4.79 25.90 -27.90
N ASP A 371 5.79 25.00 -27.82
CA ASP A 371 5.67 23.62 -28.28
C ASP A 371 5.92 22.66 -27.13
N LEU A 372 4.90 21.87 -26.79
CA LEU A 372 4.80 21.10 -25.54
C LEU A 372 4.50 19.62 -25.80
N LEU A 373 5.23 18.75 -25.08
CA LEU A 373 4.89 17.34 -24.92
C LEU A 373 4.41 17.12 -23.48
N LEU A 374 3.13 16.78 -23.30
CA LEU A 374 2.49 16.67 -21.99
C LEU A 374 2.11 15.22 -21.66
N LEU A 375 2.67 14.67 -20.59
CA LEU A 375 2.36 13.36 -20.03
C LEU A 375 1.25 13.49 -18.99
N LEU A 376 0.16 12.75 -19.18
CA LEU A 376 -1.03 12.73 -18.31
C LEU A 376 -1.39 11.28 -17.96
N ASP A 377 -2.18 11.11 -16.91
CA ASP A 377 -2.74 9.83 -16.52
C ASP A 377 -3.83 9.35 -17.50
N SER A 378 -4.44 8.19 -17.21
CA SER A 378 -5.39 7.54 -18.10
C SER A 378 -6.81 8.10 -18.09
N TRP A 379 -7.07 9.19 -17.36
CA TRP A 379 -8.40 9.78 -17.27
C TRP A 379 -8.96 10.14 -18.66
N THR A 380 -10.20 9.74 -18.91
CA THR A 380 -10.84 9.82 -20.23
C THR A 380 -10.92 11.24 -20.78
N SER A 381 -11.14 12.23 -19.93
CA SER A 381 -11.25 13.64 -20.33
C SER A 381 -10.00 14.19 -21.03
N TRP A 382 -8.80 13.67 -20.71
CA TRP A 382 -7.55 14.09 -21.38
C TRP A 382 -7.48 13.70 -22.86
N ARG A 383 -8.32 12.75 -23.30
CA ARG A 383 -8.36 12.27 -24.67
C ARG A 383 -9.30 13.09 -25.57
N ASP A 384 -10.07 14.02 -25.00
CA ASP A 384 -10.92 14.91 -25.78
C ASP A 384 -10.13 16.09 -26.35
N MET A 385 -9.40 15.81 -27.43
CA MET A 385 -8.59 16.80 -28.13
C MET A 385 -9.45 17.94 -28.72
N VAL A 386 -10.72 17.68 -29.07
CA VAL A 386 -11.62 18.71 -29.60
C VAL A 386 -11.91 19.76 -28.52
N ALA A 387 -12.16 19.31 -27.29
CA ALA A 387 -12.37 20.21 -26.16
C ALA A 387 -11.07 20.97 -25.83
N ILE A 388 -9.92 20.30 -25.78
CA ILE A 388 -8.62 20.93 -25.49
C ILE A 388 -8.26 21.98 -26.57
N ASP A 389 -8.45 21.65 -27.85
CA ASP A 389 -8.18 22.55 -28.97
C ASP A 389 -9.08 23.79 -28.96
N SER A 390 -10.26 23.72 -28.33
CA SER A 390 -11.16 24.88 -28.20
C SER A 390 -10.61 26.00 -27.31
N VAL A 391 -9.67 25.68 -26.41
CA VAL A 391 -9.00 26.64 -25.51
C VAL A 391 -7.52 26.84 -25.85
N LYS A 392 -7.00 26.14 -26.86
CA LYS A 392 -5.60 26.20 -27.28
C LYS A 392 -5.34 27.47 -28.12
N PRO A 393 -4.36 28.31 -27.75
CA PRO A 393 -3.96 29.43 -28.59
C PRO A 393 -3.37 28.95 -29.92
N ALA A 394 -3.59 29.72 -30.99
CA ALA A 394 -3.08 29.37 -32.33
C ALA A 394 -1.55 29.36 -32.43
N SER A 395 -0.85 30.03 -31.53
CA SER A 395 0.61 30.06 -31.44
C SER A 395 1.20 28.81 -30.77
N THR A 396 0.38 27.97 -30.14
CA THR A 396 0.84 26.89 -29.26
C THR A 396 0.59 25.52 -29.89
N SER A 397 1.63 24.68 -29.90
CA SER A 397 1.60 23.27 -30.26
C SER A 397 1.59 22.41 -29.00
N LEU A 398 0.66 21.45 -28.95
CA LEU A 398 0.50 20.54 -27.82
C LEU A 398 0.38 19.11 -28.32
N LYS A 399 1.23 18.23 -27.79
CA LYS A 399 1.14 16.78 -27.95
C LYS A 399 0.93 16.14 -26.58
N THR A 400 -0.15 15.37 -26.42
CA THR A 400 -0.40 14.63 -25.18
C THR A 400 0.06 13.17 -25.30
N VAL A 401 0.53 12.60 -24.20
CA VAL A 401 0.77 11.17 -24.05
C VAL A 401 0.07 10.67 -22.79
N THR A 402 -0.76 9.64 -22.97
CA THR A 402 -1.50 9.01 -21.88
C THR A 402 -0.69 7.88 -21.27
N ILE A 403 -0.43 7.95 -19.97
CA ILE A 403 0.15 6.86 -19.19
C ILE A 403 -0.90 5.75 -19.02
N PRO A 404 -0.58 4.47 -19.28
CA PRO A 404 -1.55 3.40 -19.17
C PRO A 404 -2.10 3.23 -17.75
N PRO A 405 -3.38 2.80 -17.61
CA PRO A 405 -3.98 2.56 -16.30
C PRO A 405 -3.15 1.61 -15.43
N GLY A 406 -2.97 1.98 -14.15
CA GLY A 406 -2.21 1.18 -13.19
C GLY A 406 -0.67 1.31 -13.29
N CYS A 407 -0.15 2.06 -14.26
CA CYS A 407 1.28 2.33 -14.40
C CYS A 407 1.74 3.61 -13.66
N THR A 408 0.80 4.46 -13.23
CA THR A 408 1.04 5.77 -12.60
C THR A 408 2.11 5.73 -11.50
N GLY A 409 1.95 4.91 -10.47
CA GLY A 409 2.92 4.82 -9.37
C GLY A 409 4.30 4.23 -9.74
N ARG A 410 4.50 3.81 -11.00
CA ARG A 410 5.79 3.32 -11.52
C ARG A 410 6.44 4.31 -12.47
N ILE A 411 5.65 4.93 -13.34
CA ILE A 411 6.18 5.74 -14.44
C ILE A 411 5.69 7.18 -14.48
N GLN A 412 4.81 7.63 -13.59
CA GLN A 412 4.43 9.05 -13.54
C GLN A 412 5.42 9.83 -12.68
N PRO A 413 6.20 10.78 -13.26
CA PRO A 413 7.25 11.49 -12.52
C PRO A 413 6.77 12.15 -11.22
N LEU A 414 5.61 12.82 -11.25
CA LEU A 414 5.05 13.48 -10.06
C LEU A 414 4.77 12.51 -8.90
N ASP A 415 4.25 11.32 -9.18
CA ASP A 415 4.02 10.27 -8.17
C ASP A 415 5.30 9.64 -7.65
N VAL A 416 6.25 9.38 -8.55
CA VAL A 416 7.48 8.67 -8.22
C VAL A 416 8.40 9.53 -7.34
N GLY A 417 8.54 10.82 -7.63
CA GLY A 417 9.57 11.66 -6.99
C GLY A 417 9.07 12.89 -6.23
N VAL A 418 7.91 13.46 -6.58
CA VAL A 418 7.54 14.82 -6.14
C VAL A 418 6.53 14.84 -5.00
N PHE A 419 5.38 14.18 -5.14
CA PHE A 419 4.29 14.28 -4.16
C PHE A 419 4.67 13.81 -2.76
N GLY A 420 5.57 12.83 -2.65
CA GLY A 420 6.08 12.34 -1.37
C GLY A 420 6.78 13.45 -0.57
N GLN A 421 7.71 14.19 -1.19
CA GLN A 421 8.40 15.31 -0.54
C GLN A 421 7.45 16.47 -0.29
N PHE A 422 6.57 16.78 -1.24
CA PHE A 422 5.60 17.86 -1.09
C PHE A 422 4.72 17.65 0.16
N LYS A 423 4.12 16.46 0.30
CA LYS A 423 3.31 16.09 1.47
C LYS A 423 4.15 16.05 2.75
N LYS A 424 5.42 15.64 2.69
CA LYS A 424 6.34 15.61 3.85
C LYS A 424 6.60 17.02 4.40
N ILE A 425 6.87 18.00 3.54
CA ILE A 425 7.10 19.40 3.95
C ILE A 425 5.85 19.96 4.61
N ILE A 426 4.67 19.80 4.00
CA ILE A 426 3.42 20.30 4.56
C ILE A 426 3.11 19.67 5.91
N LYS A 427 3.33 18.37 6.08
CA LYS A 427 3.17 17.68 7.37
C LYS A 427 4.09 18.27 8.45
N ALA A 428 5.33 18.61 8.12
CA ALA A 428 6.25 19.21 9.07
C ALA A 428 5.81 20.62 9.51
N ILE A 429 5.37 21.45 8.56
CA ILE A 429 4.87 22.80 8.86
C ILE A 429 3.59 22.73 9.68
N ASN A 430 2.64 21.86 9.32
CA ASN A 430 1.40 21.64 10.09
C ASN A 430 1.70 21.19 11.52
N ALA A 431 2.63 20.24 11.68
CA ALA A 431 3.02 19.75 13.01
C ALA A 431 3.71 20.85 13.84
N TYR A 432 4.50 21.74 13.21
CA TYR A 432 5.08 22.90 13.89
C TYR A 432 4.00 23.91 14.31
N ALA A 433 3.06 24.23 13.42
CA ALA A 433 1.93 25.12 13.70
C ALA A 433 1.07 24.59 14.85
N GLN A 434 0.75 23.30 14.84
CA GLN A 434 -0.03 22.63 15.88
C GLN A 434 0.62 22.73 17.27
N ARG A 435 1.94 22.60 17.36
CA ARG A 435 2.68 22.64 18.64
C ARG A 435 2.89 24.06 19.17
N ASN A 436 3.31 24.98 18.30
CA ASN A 436 3.79 26.30 18.71
C ASN A 436 2.76 27.42 18.52
N TYR A 437 1.76 27.21 17.64
CA TYR A 437 0.73 28.20 17.30
C TYR A 437 -0.67 27.57 17.45
N PRO A 438 -1.09 27.18 18.66
CA PRO A 438 -2.33 26.44 18.88
C PRO A 438 -3.59 27.25 18.56
N ASN A 439 -3.47 28.56 18.33
CA ASN A 439 -4.56 29.43 17.87
C ASN A 439 -4.58 29.61 16.36
N PHE A 440 -3.49 29.27 15.67
CA PHE A 440 -3.40 29.30 14.23
C PHE A 440 -4.23 28.18 13.58
N HIS A 441 -5.21 28.53 12.73
CA HIS A 441 -6.17 27.58 12.17
C HIS A 441 -5.80 27.20 10.74
N VAL A 442 -5.00 26.12 10.60
CA VAL A 442 -4.48 25.60 9.32
C VAL A 442 -5.61 25.38 8.29
N ALA A 443 -6.71 24.75 8.71
CA ALA A 443 -7.80 24.35 7.83
C ALA A 443 -8.76 25.47 7.34
N VAL A 444 -8.46 26.75 7.62
CA VAL A 444 -9.24 27.88 7.04
C VAL A 444 -8.78 28.10 5.60
N ARG A 445 -9.68 28.38 4.65
CA ARG A 445 -9.35 28.53 3.22
C ARG A 445 -8.16 29.45 2.95
N ASP A 446 -8.21 30.68 3.42
CA ASP A 446 -7.12 31.64 3.23
C ASP A 446 -5.85 31.15 3.87
N ASN A 447 -5.95 30.49 5.02
CA ASN A 447 -4.82 29.81 5.60
C ASN A 447 -4.42 28.63 4.72
N ILE A 448 -5.25 27.85 4.06
CA ILE A 448 -4.79 26.79 3.15
C ILE A 448 -4.01 27.35 1.96
N LEU A 449 -4.49 28.47 1.42
CA LEU A 449 -3.89 29.15 0.27
C LEU A 449 -2.61 29.93 0.64
N LYS A 450 -2.63 30.70 1.75
CA LYS A 450 -1.51 31.48 2.31
C LYS A 450 -0.54 30.62 3.12
N VAL A 451 -1.08 29.88 4.08
CA VAL A 451 -0.43 29.31 5.29
C VAL A 451 -0.26 27.78 5.31
N SER A 452 -1.21 26.97 4.83
CA SER A 452 -1.08 25.53 4.66
C SER A 452 -0.37 25.27 3.35
N VAL A 453 0.68 26.06 3.14
CA VAL A 453 1.91 25.58 2.57
C VAL A 453 1.88 25.46 1.05
N ILE A 454 0.73 25.34 0.41
CA ILE A 454 0.67 25.05 -1.03
C ILE A 454 1.39 26.13 -1.84
N SER A 455 1.05 27.42 -1.66
CA SER A 455 1.70 28.51 -2.41
C SER A 455 3.19 28.65 -2.07
N LEU A 456 3.49 28.81 -0.77
CA LEU A 456 4.85 29.07 -0.31
C LEU A 456 5.77 27.88 -0.58
N VAL A 457 5.31 26.64 -0.39
CA VAL A 457 6.13 25.46 -0.67
C VAL A 457 6.16 25.10 -2.13
N PHE A 458 5.10 25.34 -2.91
CA PHE A 458 5.25 25.26 -4.36
C PHE A 458 6.33 26.23 -4.83
N TRP A 459 6.30 27.48 -4.37
CA TRP A 459 7.36 28.45 -4.65
C TRP A 459 8.75 27.96 -4.23
N GLN A 460 8.92 27.50 -2.99
CA GLN A 460 10.20 26.95 -2.52
C GLN A 460 10.65 25.74 -3.35
N MET A 461 9.73 24.84 -3.70
CA MET A 461 10.02 23.65 -4.51
C MET A 461 10.39 23.99 -5.96
N SER A 462 9.89 25.12 -6.47
CA SER A 462 10.25 25.66 -7.78
C SER A 462 11.63 26.32 -7.81
N HIS A 463 12.40 26.30 -6.71
CA HIS A 463 13.73 26.89 -6.68
C HIS A 463 14.73 26.12 -7.56
N PRO A 464 15.60 26.80 -8.34
CA PRO A 464 16.53 26.14 -9.27
C PRO A 464 17.52 25.15 -8.64
N SER A 465 17.83 25.28 -7.34
CA SER A 465 18.70 24.31 -6.64
C SER A 465 18.10 22.90 -6.57
N LEU A 466 16.79 22.77 -6.75
CA LEU A 466 16.06 21.50 -6.70
C LEU A 466 15.92 20.81 -8.06
N LYS A 467 16.57 21.36 -9.10
CA LYS A 467 16.51 20.85 -10.48
C LYS A 467 16.90 19.38 -10.58
N GLU A 468 17.98 18.98 -9.91
CA GLU A 468 18.48 17.59 -9.96
C GLU A 468 17.54 16.62 -9.23
N TRP A 469 16.88 17.06 -8.16
CA TRP A 469 15.84 16.27 -7.49
C TRP A 469 14.64 16.02 -8.42
N VAL A 470 14.17 17.04 -9.14
CA VAL A 470 13.06 16.85 -10.09
C VAL A 470 13.49 15.99 -11.28
N LYS A 471 14.73 16.11 -11.77
CA LYS A 471 15.28 15.20 -12.79
C LYS A 471 15.31 13.74 -12.32
N GLU A 472 15.58 13.48 -11.04
CA GLU A 472 15.50 12.14 -10.47
C GLU A 472 14.11 11.52 -10.68
N ALA A 473 13.06 12.32 -10.52
CA ALA A 473 11.69 11.89 -10.75
C ALA A 473 11.42 11.44 -12.20
N TRP A 474 12.20 11.94 -13.17
CA TRP A 474 12.17 11.49 -14.57
C TRP A 474 13.16 10.37 -14.87
N PHE A 475 14.27 10.30 -14.14
CA PHE A 475 15.28 9.25 -14.27
C PHE A 475 14.79 7.90 -13.72
N LEU A 476 14.14 7.88 -12.54
CA LEU A 476 13.67 6.66 -11.89
C LEU A 476 12.69 5.83 -12.76
N PRO A 477 11.70 6.44 -13.45
CA PRO A 477 10.89 5.76 -14.46
C PRO A 477 11.63 5.31 -15.72
N GLY A 478 12.84 5.84 -15.96
CA GLY A 478 13.67 5.54 -17.13
C GLY A 478 13.52 6.51 -18.30
N TYR A 479 12.85 7.65 -18.17
CA TYR A 479 12.72 8.64 -19.25
C TYR A 479 14.05 9.30 -19.59
N LEU A 480 14.84 9.65 -18.58
CA LEU A 480 16.19 10.18 -18.75
C LEU A 480 17.24 9.05 -18.81
N ASN A 481 18.30 9.27 -19.58
CA ASN A 481 19.40 8.28 -19.71
C ASN A 481 20.54 8.51 -18.69
N SER A 482 20.72 9.75 -18.26
CA SER A 482 21.77 10.14 -17.32
C SER A 482 21.20 10.25 -15.92
N HIS A 483 21.89 9.64 -14.96
CA HIS A 483 21.61 9.87 -13.54
C HIS A 483 21.84 11.35 -13.21
N PRO A 484 20.94 12.01 -12.47
CA PRO A 484 21.15 13.37 -11.96
C PRO A 484 22.41 13.49 -11.09
N LEU A 485 22.90 14.71 -10.93
CA LEU A 485 23.99 14.98 -10.00
C LEU A 485 23.53 14.79 -8.55
N PRO A 486 24.45 14.57 -7.59
CA PRO A 486 24.11 14.55 -6.17
C PRO A 486 23.34 15.81 -5.77
N TYR A 487 22.27 15.64 -5.01
CA TYR A 487 21.39 16.70 -4.58
C TYR A 487 20.92 16.46 -3.14
N ASP A 488 20.57 17.54 -2.45
CA ASP A 488 19.86 17.50 -1.19
C ASP A 488 18.35 17.54 -1.44
N THR A 489 17.57 16.83 -0.62
CA THR A 489 16.11 16.82 -0.83
C THR A 489 15.51 18.17 -0.45
N PRO A 490 14.35 18.54 -1.03
CA PRO A 490 13.64 19.77 -0.62
C PRO A 490 13.41 19.86 0.88
N PHE A 491 13.16 18.73 1.53
CA PHE A 491 12.99 18.69 2.98
C PHE A 491 14.27 19.04 3.73
N ASP A 492 15.41 18.52 3.29
CA ASP A 492 16.69 18.72 3.98
C ASP A 492 17.19 20.16 3.82
N LEU A 493 16.94 20.77 2.65
CA LEU A 493 17.27 22.18 2.41
C LEU A 493 16.35 23.15 3.17
N LEU A 494 15.06 22.83 3.31
CA LEU A 494 14.11 23.68 4.03
C LEU A 494 14.20 23.51 5.55
N PHE A 495 14.57 22.32 6.02
CA PHE A 495 14.68 21.97 7.44
C PHE A 495 16.05 21.37 7.79
N PRO A 496 17.15 22.12 7.59
CA PRO A 496 18.47 21.64 7.98
C PRO A 496 18.56 21.42 9.50
N MET A 497 19.58 20.68 9.95
CA MET A 497 19.71 20.32 11.37
C MET A 497 19.82 21.52 12.31
N ASP A 498 20.35 22.64 11.82
CA ASP A 498 20.53 23.91 12.52
C ASP A 498 19.39 24.91 12.25
N VAL A 499 18.29 24.50 11.61
CA VAL A 499 17.14 25.37 11.30
C VAL A 499 16.51 26.00 12.54
N ALA A 500 16.64 25.32 13.70
CA ALA A 500 16.16 25.82 14.98
C ALA A 500 17.18 26.79 15.59
N GLY A 501 17.17 28.03 15.10
CA GLY A 501 18.03 29.12 15.53
C GLY A 501 17.25 30.43 15.71
N HIS A 502 17.88 31.56 15.41
CA HIS A 502 17.22 32.87 15.43
C HIS A 502 16.65 33.20 14.06
N CYS A 503 15.49 33.85 14.04
CA CYS A 503 14.97 34.41 12.80
C CYS A 503 15.83 35.60 12.34
N GLU A 504 16.28 35.55 11.09
CA GLU A 504 17.18 36.54 10.48
C GLU A 504 16.43 37.73 9.83
N ILE A 505 15.12 37.82 10.04
CA ILE A 505 14.35 39.02 9.71
C ILE A 505 14.66 40.09 10.76
N PRO A 506 14.98 41.34 10.35
CA PRO A 506 15.34 42.41 11.28
C PRO A 506 14.30 42.57 12.41
N SER A 507 14.79 42.76 13.63
CA SER A 507 13.96 42.97 14.82
C SER A 507 13.08 41.78 15.25
N CYS A 508 13.31 40.58 14.72
CA CYS A 508 12.64 39.36 15.18
C CYS A 508 13.37 38.73 16.38
N GLN A 509 12.60 38.27 17.38
CA GLN A 509 13.12 37.48 18.51
C GLN A 509 12.63 36.03 18.49
N ASN A 510 11.82 35.65 17.50
CA ASN A 510 11.27 34.31 17.40
C ASN A 510 12.31 33.32 16.86
N SER A 511 12.17 32.06 17.27
CA SER A 511 12.97 30.98 16.72
C SER A 511 12.63 30.75 15.25
N SER A 512 13.64 30.54 14.42
CA SER A 512 13.45 30.05 13.06
C SER A 512 12.95 28.60 13.06
N PHE A 513 12.23 28.25 12.00
CA PHE A 513 11.75 26.88 11.80
C PHE A 513 11.91 26.38 10.36
N ILE A 514 12.23 27.28 9.43
CA ILE A 514 12.44 26.98 8.01
C ILE A 514 13.58 27.85 7.46
N CYS A 515 14.35 27.32 6.53
CA CYS A 515 15.28 28.07 5.69
C CYS A 515 14.60 28.40 4.35
N CYS A 516 14.61 29.66 3.94
CA CYS A 516 14.10 30.05 2.63
C CYS A 516 15.18 29.86 1.57
N LEU A 517 14.92 29.08 0.52
CA LEU A 517 15.89 28.78 -0.54
C LEU A 517 16.26 30.00 -1.39
N TYR A 518 15.37 30.98 -1.51
CA TYR A 518 15.58 32.17 -2.34
C TYR A 518 16.44 33.23 -1.65
N CYS A 519 16.13 33.59 -0.41
CA CYS A 519 16.92 34.58 0.35
C CYS A 519 18.00 33.93 1.23
N GLN A 520 18.02 32.60 1.34
CA GLN A 520 18.95 31.81 2.14
C GLN A 520 18.94 32.16 3.64
N LYS A 521 17.80 32.66 4.13
CA LYS A 521 17.64 33.07 5.52
C LYS A 521 16.87 32.06 6.36
N HIS A 522 17.21 32.01 7.63
CA HIS A 522 16.44 31.30 8.66
C HIS A 522 15.25 32.16 9.13
N ILE A 523 14.02 31.66 8.94
CA ILE A 523 12.79 32.44 9.13
C ILE A 523 11.88 31.76 10.16
N CYS A 524 11.25 32.57 11.03
CA CYS A 524 10.24 32.08 11.97
C CYS A 524 8.87 31.87 11.30
N PHE A 525 7.97 31.19 11.99
CA PHE A 525 6.64 30.87 11.47
C PHE A 525 5.85 32.12 11.09
N SER A 526 5.71 33.10 11.98
CA SER A 526 4.97 34.33 11.67
C SER A 526 5.49 35.05 10.42
N HIS A 527 6.81 35.22 10.28
CA HIS A 527 7.38 35.90 9.11
C HIS A 527 7.27 35.09 7.82
N PHE A 528 7.41 33.76 7.88
CA PHE A 528 7.30 32.93 6.68
C PHE A 528 5.85 32.84 6.21
N ILE A 529 4.94 32.62 7.17
CA ILE A 529 3.58 32.16 6.94
C ILE A 529 2.54 33.28 7.08
N GLU A 530 2.44 33.91 8.25
CA GLU A 530 1.38 34.88 8.56
C GLU A 530 1.58 36.17 7.72
N ASP A 531 2.84 36.56 7.58
CA ASP A 531 3.30 37.70 6.81
C ASP A 531 3.44 37.43 5.30
N TYR A 532 3.29 36.17 4.89
CA TYR A 532 3.42 35.71 3.51
C TYR A 532 4.75 36.12 2.85
N HIS A 533 5.81 35.41 3.22
CA HIS A 533 7.19 35.77 2.85
C HIS A 533 7.44 35.84 1.34
N TYR A 534 6.66 35.15 0.51
CA TYR A 534 6.72 35.27 -0.95
C TYR A 534 6.75 36.73 -1.45
N THR A 535 6.02 37.63 -0.79
CA THR A 535 5.97 39.06 -1.18
C THR A 535 7.04 39.94 -0.53
N LYS A 536 7.78 39.38 0.43
CA LYS A 536 8.77 40.08 1.26
C LYS A 536 10.19 39.53 1.11
N CYS A 537 10.37 38.52 0.25
CA CYS A 537 11.62 37.82 0.03
C CYS A 537 12.66 38.68 -0.68
#